data_AF-A0A6I2WYK3-F1
#
_entry.id   AF-A0A6I2WYK3-F1
#
_cell.length_a   1.000
_cell.length_b   1.000
_cell.length_c   1.000
_cell.angle_alpha   90.00
_cell.angle_beta   90.00
_cell.angle_gamma   90.00
#
_symmetry.space_group_name_H-M   'P 1'
#
loop_
_entity.id
_entity.type
_entity.pdbx_description
1 polymer ?
#
loop_
_entity_poly.entity_id
_entity_poly.type
_entity_poly.pdbx_seq_one_letter_code
_entity_poly.pdbx_strand_id
1 'polypeptide(L)'
;MRNTLRALSCVAVVVSVAASCGESTTPADTTAVASTLPSDVPTSLTITVGTAGEPALATATLEIAADGTASGTGFLAAPQRAADAAVLLENPAAVKRLKEGPPPGQACTEIYGGPDTATVRGTFQGGAVEQDFHRSNGCGISDWELFVPLLGRSRWDGEHRVYFREESSIPVAVGTMFTIELDSNATTGYQWQMLPLDGGTVTAGPRTYLEPGGSVVGRGGWDRFPFTANAVGTATITFEYRRSFEPATTPAADTVTFTVQVTA
;
A
#
# COMPACT_ATOMS: atom_id res chain seq x y z
N MET A 1 -31.02 -29.06 -53.55
CA MET A 1 -30.49 -29.17 -54.92
C MET A 1 -29.06 -29.70 -54.88
N ARG A 2 -28.89 -30.98 -55.31
CA ARG A 2 -27.76 -31.62 -56.02
C ARG A 2 -26.32 -31.34 -55.54
N ASN A 3 -25.70 -32.32 -54.87
CA ASN A 3 -24.73 -33.31 -55.42
C ASN A 3 -23.42 -32.68 -55.91
N THR A 4 -22.25 -33.10 -55.41
CA THR A 4 -21.54 -34.26 -55.99
C THR A 4 -20.43 -34.81 -55.08
N LEU A 5 -20.31 -36.14 -55.10
CA LEU A 5 -19.28 -36.98 -54.50
C LEU A 5 -17.88 -36.77 -55.12
N ARG A 6 -16.83 -37.15 -54.38
CA ARG A 6 -15.85 -38.16 -54.85
C ARG A 6 -15.10 -38.82 -53.68
N ALA A 7 -15.13 -40.14 -53.71
CA ALA A 7 -14.44 -41.08 -52.85
C ALA A 7 -13.05 -41.43 -53.40
N LEU A 8 -12.25 -42.09 -52.56
CA LEU A 8 -11.24 -43.15 -52.79
C LEU A 8 -10.04 -42.92 -51.84
N SER A 9 -9.35 -43.91 -51.27
CA SER A 9 -9.59 -45.33 -50.95
C SER A 9 -8.30 -45.85 -50.30
N CYS A 10 -8.44 -46.71 -49.29
CA CYS A 10 -7.47 -47.76 -48.86
C CYS A 10 -6.10 -47.27 -48.30
N VAL A 11 -5.37 -47.93 -47.41
CA VAL A 11 -5.12 -49.34 -47.09
C VAL A 11 -4.65 -49.43 -45.62
N ALA A 12 -4.99 -50.52 -44.91
CA ALA A 12 -4.56 -50.83 -43.55
C ALA A 12 -3.24 -51.65 -43.50
N VAL A 13 -2.88 -52.12 -42.30
CA VAL A 13 -1.81 -53.09 -41.92
C VAL A 13 -0.41 -52.41 -41.78
N VAL A 14 0.46 -52.63 -40.79
CA VAL A 14 0.80 -53.81 -39.96
C VAL A 14 1.41 -53.38 -38.61
N VAL A 15 1.17 -54.20 -37.58
CA VAL A 15 1.73 -54.21 -36.21
C VAL A 15 3.24 -54.48 -36.17
N SER A 16 3.98 -53.86 -35.24
CA SER A 16 5.22 -54.46 -34.68
C SER A 16 5.55 -53.81 -33.33
N VAL A 17 5.39 -54.57 -32.23
CA VAL A 17 5.93 -54.27 -30.92
C VAL A 17 7.37 -54.76 -30.89
N ALA A 18 8.32 -53.87 -30.57
CA ALA A 18 9.69 -54.25 -30.23
C ALA A 18 10.04 -53.63 -28.88
N ALA A 19 10.20 -54.50 -27.89
CA ALA A 19 10.81 -54.18 -26.62
C ALA A 19 12.29 -53.81 -26.85
N SER A 20 12.72 -52.68 -26.31
CA SER A 20 14.12 -52.29 -26.24
C SER A 20 14.46 -52.00 -24.79
N CYS A 21 15.28 -52.88 -24.21
CA CYS A 21 15.99 -52.64 -22.96
C CYS A 21 17.13 -51.66 -23.24
N GLY A 22 17.21 -50.59 -22.46
CA GLY A 22 18.33 -49.66 -22.48
C GLY A 22 18.63 -49.21 -21.05
N GLU A 23 19.53 -49.93 -20.37
CA GLU A 23 20.15 -49.49 -19.13
C GLU A 23 21.41 -48.69 -19.50
N SER A 24 21.51 -47.43 -19.09
CA SER A 24 22.74 -46.65 -19.16
C SER A 24 22.72 -45.54 -18.11
N THR A 25 23.41 -45.83 -17.00
CA THR A 25 24.37 -44.97 -16.28
C THR A 25 24.05 -43.48 -16.07
N THR A 26 23.90 -43.14 -14.79
CA THR A 26 23.89 -41.83 -14.11
C THR A 26 25.04 -40.88 -14.53
N PRO A 27 24.88 -39.55 -14.44
CA PRO A 27 25.05 -38.90 -13.13
C PRO A 27 23.90 -37.95 -12.77
N ALA A 28 23.44 -38.09 -11.53
CA ALA A 28 22.81 -37.02 -10.79
C ALA A 28 23.93 -36.03 -10.46
N ASP A 29 23.97 -34.92 -11.19
CA ASP A 29 24.60 -33.71 -10.69
C ASP A 29 23.89 -32.50 -11.29
N THR A 30 22.61 -32.37 -10.96
CA THR A 30 22.02 -31.04 -10.88
C THR A 30 22.35 -30.54 -9.48
N THR A 31 23.55 -29.97 -9.34
CA THR A 31 23.81 -28.97 -8.31
C THR A 31 22.86 -27.82 -8.60
N ALA A 32 21.64 -27.92 -8.06
CA ALA A 32 20.81 -26.76 -7.82
C ALA A 32 21.67 -25.84 -6.96
N VAL A 33 22.16 -24.76 -7.57
CA VAL A 33 22.73 -23.64 -6.83
C VAL A 33 21.55 -23.11 -6.04
N ALA A 34 21.43 -23.58 -4.79
CA ALA A 34 20.57 -22.94 -3.82
C ALA A 34 21.00 -21.48 -3.81
N SER A 35 20.09 -20.59 -4.22
CA SER A 35 20.24 -19.16 -3.95
C SER A 35 20.33 -19.02 -2.44
N THR A 36 21.57 -18.97 -1.93
CA THR A 36 21.82 -18.71 -0.52
C THR A 36 21.68 -17.22 -0.34
N LEU A 37 20.45 -16.77 -0.09
CA LEU A 37 20.22 -15.69 0.84
C LEU A 37 18.86 -15.90 1.52
N PRO A 38 18.71 -16.83 2.48
CA PRO A 38 17.88 -16.48 3.61
C PRO A 38 18.71 -15.46 4.40
N SER A 39 18.23 -14.23 4.51
CA SER A 39 18.70 -13.41 5.63
C SER A 39 18.13 -14.07 6.89
N ASP A 40 18.81 -15.08 7.43
CA ASP A 40 18.50 -15.72 8.73
C ASP A 40 18.49 -14.69 9.88
N VAL A 41 18.89 -13.45 9.60
CA VAL A 41 18.89 -12.35 10.53
C VAL A 41 17.55 -11.62 10.45
N PRO A 42 16.73 -11.65 11.51
CA PRO A 42 15.43 -11.01 11.52
C PRO A 42 15.56 -9.50 11.31
N THR A 43 14.58 -8.93 10.62
CA THR A 43 14.44 -7.48 10.48
C THR A 43 13.46 -6.98 11.53
N SER A 44 13.86 -5.95 12.27
CA SER A 44 13.02 -5.26 13.25
C SER A 44 13.19 -3.77 13.05
N LEU A 45 12.13 -3.10 12.59
CA LEU A 45 12.13 -1.67 12.29
C LEU A 45 11.05 -0.96 13.12
N THR A 46 11.39 0.24 13.60
CA THR A 46 10.46 1.25 14.09
C THR A 46 10.39 2.38 13.09
N ILE A 47 9.17 2.71 12.66
CA ILE A 47 8.88 3.75 11.69
C ILE A 47 8.09 4.82 12.41
N THR A 48 8.60 6.04 12.40
CA THR A 48 7.91 7.21 12.94
C THR A 48 7.62 8.15 11.78
N VAL A 49 6.36 8.55 11.63
CA VAL A 49 5.93 9.45 10.55
C VAL A 49 5.33 10.70 11.16
N GLY A 50 5.62 11.84 10.58
CA GLY A 50 5.19 13.14 11.07
C GLY A 50 5.19 14.21 10.00
N THR A 51 5.09 15.45 10.47
CA THR A 51 5.08 16.65 9.65
C THR A 51 6.20 17.56 10.14
N ALA A 52 6.95 18.17 9.23
CA ALA A 52 8.06 19.05 9.57
C ALA A 52 7.58 20.18 10.50
N GLY A 53 8.26 20.33 11.65
CA GLY A 53 7.91 21.33 12.67
C GLY A 53 6.85 20.90 13.68
N GLU A 54 6.27 19.71 13.52
CA GLU A 54 5.22 19.17 14.40
C GLU A 54 5.70 17.89 15.11
N PRO A 55 5.07 17.49 16.23
CA PRO A 55 5.29 16.18 16.83
C PRO A 55 4.99 15.05 15.84
N ALA A 56 5.62 13.89 16.06
CA ALA A 56 5.33 12.68 15.30
C ALA A 56 3.83 12.35 15.36
N LEU A 57 3.26 12.07 14.19
CA LEU A 57 1.82 11.84 14.03
C LEU A 57 1.47 10.37 14.24
N ALA A 58 2.33 9.46 13.80
CA ALA A 58 2.09 8.03 13.89
C ALA A 58 3.39 7.24 14.03
N THR A 59 3.31 6.12 14.74
CA THR A 59 4.42 5.16 14.88
C THR A 59 3.92 3.76 14.53
N ALA A 60 4.76 2.99 13.86
CA ALA A 60 4.55 1.58 13.56
C ALA A 60 5.84 0.80 13.79
N THR A 61 5.71 -0.49 14.05
CA THR A 61 6.82 -1.44 13.96
C THR A 61 6.60 -2.42 12.81
N LEU A 62 7.69 -2.91 12.24
CA LEU A 62 7.71 -3.99 11.26
C LEU A 62 8.73 -5.04 11.70
N GLU A 63 8.26 -6.27 11.82
CA GLU A 63 9.05 -7.46 12.11
C GLU A 63 8.98 -8.41 10.92
N ILE A 64 10.13 -8.89 10.45
CA ILE A 64 10.23 -9.94 9.43
C ILE A 64 11.05 -11.08 10.01
N ALA A 65 10.39 -12.23 10.17
CA ALA A 65 11.01 -13.45 10.64
C ALA A 65 11.92 -14.08 9.55
N ALA A 66 12.77 -15.02 9.95
CA ALA A 66 13.72 -15.68 9.04
C ALA A 66 13.02 -16.47 7.90
N ASP A 67 11.78 -16.89 8.10
CA ASP A 67 10.95 -17.54 7.08
C ASP A 67 10.27 -16.55 6.11
N GLY A 68 10.54 -15.25 6.25
CA GLY A 68 9.94 -14.18 5.47
C GLY A 68 8.58 -13.70 5.98
N THR A 69 8.05 -14.30 7.06
CA THR A 69 6.77 -13.87 7.63
C THR A 69 6.89 -12.46 8.19
N ALA A 70 6.08 -11.54 7.67
CA ALA A 70 6.05 -10.15 8.08
C ALA A 70 4.86 -9.86 8.99
N SER A 71 5.09 -9.09 10.05
CA SER A 71 4.05 -8.58 10.94
C SER A 71 4.36 -7.15 11.36
N GLY A 72 3.35 -6.38 11.71
CA GLY A 72 3.55 -4.99 12.10
C GLY A 72 2.56 -4.50 13.15
N THR A 73 2.77 -3.27 13.59
CA THR A 73 1.90 -2.54 14.52
C THR A 73 1.54 -1.17 13.96
N GLY A 74 0.66 -0.43 14.64
CA GLY A 74 0.23 0.90 14.19
C GLY A 74 -0.37 0.85 12.78
N PHE A 75 0.08 1.74 11.89
CA PHE A 75 -0.38 1.77 10.49
C PHE A 75 0.12 0.59 9.63
N LEU A 76 1.01 -0.27 10.17
CA LEU A 76 1.44 -1.53 9.55
C LEU A 76 0.74 -2.76 10.14
N ALA A 77 -0.24 -2.60 11.03
CA ALA A 77 -0.89 -3.71 11.72
C ALA A 77 -1.72 -4.62 10.80
N ALA A 78 -2.23 -4.11 9.68
CA ALA A 78 -2.93 -4.93 8.71
C ALA A 78 -1.95 -5.92 8.05
N PRO A 79 -2.24 -7.24 7.99
CA PRO A 79 -1.29 -8.22 7.45
C PRO A 79 -0.79 -7.92 6.04
N GLN A 80 -1.67 -7.43 5.17
CA GLN A 80 -1.28 -7.02 3.82
C GLN A 80 -0.32 -5.83 3.81
N ARG A 81 -0.44 -4.88 4.76
CA ARG A 81 0.48 -3.74 4.87
C ARG A 81 1.88 -4.21 5.27
N ALA A 82 1.97 -5.09 6.26
CA ALA A 82 3.25 -5.68 6.66
C ALA A 82 3.88 -6.51 5.52
N ALA A 83 3.07 -7.28 4.78
CA ALA A 83 3.53 -8.03 3.62
C ALA A 83 4.03 -7.13 2.48
N ASP A 84 3.28 -6.08 2.10
CA ASP A 84 3.71 -5.10 1.10
C ASP A 84 5.03 -4.41 1.52
N ALA A 85 5.19 -4.10 2.81
CA ALA A 85 6.43 -3.53 3.35
C ALA A 85 7.60 -4.52 3.25
N ALA A 86 7.38 -5.81 3.53
CA ALA A 86 8.42 -6.83 3.35
C ALA A 86 8.86 -6.98 1.90
N VAL A 87 7.91 -6.98 0.95
CA VAL A 87 8.22 -7.00 -0.50
C VAL A 87 9.04 -5.78 -0.91
N LEU A 88 8.73 -4.58 -0.37
CA LEU A 88 9.55 -3.39 -0.60
C LEU A 88 11.00 -3.62 -0.17
N LEU A 89 11.23 -4.30 0.97
CA LEU A 89 12.57 -4.55 1.50
C LEU A 89 13.39 -5.58 0.70
N GLU A 90 12.80 -6.21 -0.31
CA GLU A 90 13.51 -7.01 -1.32
C GLU A 90 13.97 -6.17 -2.53
N ASN A 91 13.40 -4.96 -2.71
CA ASN A 91 13.75 -4.07 -3.80
C ASN A 91 15.20 -3.54 -3.62
N PRO A 92 16.12 -3.77 -4.58
CA PRO A 92 17.51 -3.34 -4.46
C PRO A 92 17.69 -1.83 -4.19
N ALA A 93 16.81 -0.98 -4.73
CA ALA A 93 16.85 0.46 -4.50
C ALA A 93 16.47 0.80 -3.05
N ALA A 94 15.45 0.14 -2.51
CA ALA A 94 15.03 0.33 -1.12
C ALA A 94 16.09 -0.22 -0.14
N VAL A 95 16.65 -1.40 -0.43
CA VAL A 95 17.76 -1.99 0.35
C VAL A 95 18.93 -1.02 0.42
N LYS A 96 19.35 -0.49 -0.74
CA LYS A 96 20.44 0.48 -0.82
C LYS A 96 20.11 1.75 -0.02
N ARG A 97 18.91 2.30 -0.21
CA ARG A 97 18.47 3.54 0.47
C ARG A 97 18.42 3.39 1.99
N LEU A 98 18.06 2.20 2.51
CA LEU A 98 18.06 1.94 3.95
C LEU A 98 19.46 1.77 4.54
N LYS A 99 20.35 1.07 3.83
CA LYS A 99 21.70 0.78 4.32
C LYS A 99 22.68 1.94 4.14
N GLU A 100 22.57 2.65 3.03
CA GLU A 100 23.56 3.65 2.61
C GLU A 100 23.04 5.10 2.69
N GLY A 101 21.72 5.28 2.77
CA GLY A 101 21.10 6.61 2.72
C GLY A 101 20.99 7.18 1.31
N PRO A 102 20.63 8.47 1.17
CA PRO A 102 20.58 9.14 -0.11
C PRO A 102 22.00 9.31 -0.69
N PRO A 103 22.19 9.17 -2.01
CA PRO A 103 23.49 9.39 -2.65
C PRO A 103 24.06 10.78 -2.35
N PRO A 104 25.34 10.88 -1.95
CA PRO A 104 25.94 12.17 -1.60
C PRO A 104 26.04 13.07 -2.83
N GLY A 105 25.66 14.34 -2.67
CA GLY A 105 25.73 15.33 -3.75
C GLY A 105 24.76 15.10 -4.90
N GLN A 106 23.73 14.25 -4.72
CA GLN A 106 22.69 14.08 -5.72
C GLN A 106 21.98 15.41 -6.00
N ALA A 107 21.89 15.77 -7.28
CA ALA A 107 21.09 16.90 -7.71
C ALA A 107 19.61 16.54 -7.62
N CYS A 108 18.82 17.39 -6.97
CA CYS A 108 17.38 17.22 -6.77
C CYS A 108 16.65 18.44 -7.32
N THR A 109 15.42 18.26 -7.79
CA THR A 109 14.58 19.39 -8.19
C THR A 109 14.00 20.07 -6.96
N GLU A 110 13.81 21.39 -7.00
CA GLU A 110 13.17 22.16 -5.92
C GLU A 110 11.63 22.08 -5.95
N ILE A 111 11.10 20.93 -6.38
CA ILE A 111 9.65 20.68 -6.38
C ILE A 111 9.25 20.25 -4.98
N TYR A 112 8.46 21.09 -4.31
CA TYR A 112 7.97 20.80 -2.98
C TYR A 112 6.82 19.78 -3.02
N GLY A 113 6.99 18.65 -2.34
CA GLY A 113 5.99 17.59 -2.23
C GLY A 113 5.14 17.66 -0.97
N GLY A 114 5.42 18.59 -0.06
CA GLY A 114 4.70 18.70 1.20
C GLY A 114 5.60 18.47 2.42
N PRO A 115 5.02 18.65 3.62
CA PRO A 115 5.78 18.71 4.86
C PRO A 115 6.04 17.33 5.48
N ASP A 116 5.70 16.23 4.80
CA ASP A 116 5.85 14.89 5.35
C ASP A 116 7.31 14.55 5.67
N THR A 117 7.50 13.99 6.86
CA THR A 117 8.77 13.48 7.35
C THR A 117 8.59 12.09 7.91
N ALA A 118 9.59 11.22 7.75
CA ALA A 118 9.62 9.96 8.45
C ALA A 118 11.03 9.58 8.88
N THR A 119 11.12 8.80 9.95
CA THR A 119 12.36 8.19 10.41
C THR A 119 12.15 6.69 10.53
N VAL A 120 13.02 5.92 9.89
CA VAL A 120 13.06 4.46 9.96
C VAL A 120 14.30 4.07 10.74
N ARG A 121 14.15 3.37 11.87
CA ARG A 121 15.26 2.90 12.71
C ARG A 121 15.14 1.43 13.03
N GLY A 122 16.25 0.75 13.25
CA GLY A 122 16.26 -0.61 13.80
C GLY A 122 17.34 -1.49 13.18
N THR A 123 17.05 -2.78 13.05
CA THR A 123 17.95 -3.77 12.46
C THR A 123 17.38 -4.24 11.13
N PHE A 124 18.19 -4.16 10.07
CA PHE A 124 17.83 -4.62 8.73
C PHE A 124 18.97 -5.44 8.13
N GLN A 125 18.68 -6.70 7.78
CA GLN A 125 19.67 -7.65 7.23
C GLN A 125 20.98 -7.70 8.05
N GLY A 126 20.85 -7.70 9.38
CA GLY A 126 21.97 -7.76 10.34
C GLY A 126 22.76 -6.48 10.56
N GLY A 127 22.41 -5.38 9.90
CA GLY A 127 22.97 -4.05 10.17
C GLY A 127 21.98 -3.16 10.92
N ALA A 128 22.50 -2.31 11.80
CA ALA A 128 21.71 -1.19 12.32
C ALA A 128 21.48 -0.16 11.20
N VAL A 129 20.24 0.30 11.06
CA VAL A 129 19.86 1.33 10.11
C VAL A 129 19.12 2.45 10.81
N GLU A 130 19.36 3.68 10.37
CA GLU A 130 18.64 4.87 10.76
C GLU A 130 18.59 5.79 9.54
N GLN A 131 17.39 6.05 9.03
CA GLN A 131 17.19 6.85 7.83
C GLN A 131 16.06 7.83 8.03
N ASP A 132 16.33 9.08 7.66
CA ASP A 132 15.32 10.13 7.58
C ASP A 132 14.85 10.31 6.13
N PHE A 133 13.55 10.60 6.01
CA PHE A 133 12.83 10.85 4.77
C PHE A 133 12.14 12.20 4.89
N HIS A 134 12.31 13.05 3.87
CA HIS A 134 11.67 14.36 3.79
C HIS A 134 11.08 14.54 2.41
N ARG A 135 9.77 14.78 2.30
CA ARG A 135 9.09 14.95 1.00
C ARG A 135 9.22 16.36 0.42
N SER A 136 10.29 17.08 0.74
CA SER A 136 10.45 18.53 0.48
C SER A 136 11.07 18.89 -0.87
N ASN A 137 11.61 17.93 -1.62
CA ASN A 137 12.21 18.14 -2.94
C ASN A 137 11.98 16.92 -3.85
N GLY A 138 12.43 16.98 -5.11
CA GLY A 138 12.22 15.90 -6.08
C GLY A 138 12.76 14.53 -5.67
N CYS A 139 13.94 14.48 -5.04
CA CYS A 139 14.51 13.22 -4.56
C CYS A 139 13.71 12.67 -3.38
N GLY A 140 13.31 13.56 -2.46
CA GLY A 140 12.47 13.22 -1.32
C GLY A 140 11.09 12.70 -1.73
N ILE A 141 10.50 13.28 -2.79
CA ILE A 141 9.25 12.79 -3.39
C ILE A 141 9.45 11.37 -3.92
N SER A 142 10.49 11.12 -4.72
CA SER A 142 10.77 9.80 -5.29
C SER A 142 11.10 8.75 -4.22
N ASP A 143 11.87 9.12 -3.19
CA ASP A 143 12.11 8.25 -2.03
C ASP A 143 10.78 7.90 -1.35
N TRP A 144 9.92 8.89 -1.10
CA TRP A 144 8.64 8.64 -0.45
C TRP A 144 7.74 7.72 -1.28
N GLU A 145 7.66 7.94 -2.59
CA GLU A 145 6.87 7.11 -3.52
C GLU A 145 7.34 5.66 -3.55
N LEU A 146 8.66 5.43 -3.57
CA LEU A 146 9.23 4.10 -3.44
C LEU A 146 8.88 3.48 -2.07
N PHE A 147 8.93 4.28 -1.01
CA PHE A 147 8.78 3.81 0.36
C PHE A 147 7.35 3.85 0.92
N VAL A 148 6.33 4.17 0.11
CA VAL A 148 4.91 4.14 0.54
C VAL A 148 4.51 2.84 1.26
N PRO A 149 4.94 1.64 0.83
CA PRO A 149 4.63 0.41 1.56
C PRO A 149 5.10 0.41 3.03
N LEU A 150 6.19 1.10 3.34
CA LEU A 150 6.78 1.16 4.69
C LEU A 150 6.39 2.42 5.48
N LEU A 151 6.28 3.57 4.81
CA LEU A 151 6.01 4.88 5.44
C LEU A 151 4.53 5.24 5.45
N GLY A 152 3.73 4.54 4.66
CA GLY A 152 2.37 4.94 4.36
C GLY A 152 2.31 6.05 3.31
N ARG A 153 1.08 6.48 3.02
CA ARG A 153 0.81 7.55 2.06
C ARG A 153 1.16 8.92 2.65
N SER A 154 1.31 9.89 1.75
CA SER A 154 1.51 11.28 2.11
C SER A 154 0.34 11.80 2.94
N ARG A 155 0.61 12.52 4.04
CA ARG A 155 -0.42 13.23 4.82
C ARG A 155 -0.69 14.62 4.24
N TRP A 156 -0.29 14.84 3.00
CA TRP A 156 -0.44 16.09 2.28
C TRP A 156 -0.95 15.83 0.87
N ASP A 157 -1.99 16.54 0.48
CA ASP A 157 -2.60 16.36 -0.84
C ASP A 157 -2.20 17.39 -1.89
N GLY A 158 -1.20 18.21 -1.57
CA GLY A 158 -0.74 19.35 -2.36
C GLY A 158 -1.16 20.68 -1.75
N GLU A 159 -2.26 20.71 -1.01
CA GLU A 159 -2.83 21.96 -0.47
C GLU A 159 -3.27 21.84 1.00
N HIS A 160 -3.68 20.65 1.41
CA HIS A 160 -4.27 20.39 2.72
C HIS A 160 -3.72 19.11 3.36
N ARG A 161 -3.88 19.02 4.69
CA ARG A 161 -3.57 17.82 5.44
C ARG A 161 -4.58 16.71 5.13
N VAL A 162 -4.06 15.49 4.98
CA VAL A 162 -4.81 14.25 4.78
C VAL A 162 -4.75 13.43 6.07
N TYR A 163 -5.90 12.96 6.52
CA TYR A 163 -6.06 12.09 7.68
C TYR A 163 -6.46 10.69 7.22
N PHE A 164 -5.94 9.68 7.92
CA PHE A 164 -6.17 8.25 7.66
C PHE A 164 -6.91 7.60 8.84
N ARG A 165 -7.40 6.37 8.67
CA ARG A 165 -8.24 5.69 9.68
C ARG A 165 -7.60 5.58 11.07
N GLU A 166 -6.27 5.59 11.14
CA GLU A 166 -5.51 5.52 12.39
C GLU A 166 -5.56 6.84 13.18
N GLU A 167 -5.90 7.96 12.52
CA GLU A 167 -5.98 9.31 13.08
C GLU A 167 -7.45 9.71 13.34
N SER A 168 -8.13 8.98 14.23
CA SER A 168 -9.57 9.17 14.50
C SER A 168 -9.95 10.48 15.19
N SER A 169 -8.97 11.27 15.63
CA SER A 169 -9.15 12.61 16.18
C SER A 169 -8.47 13.65 15.27
N ILE A 170 -9.25 14.62 14.79
CA ILE A 170 -8.83 15.59 13.79
C ILE A 170 -8.91 17.00 14.39
N PRO A 171 -7.80 17.56 14.91
CA PRO A 171 -7.76 18.95 15.37
C PRO A 171 -7.53 19.88 14.17
N VAL A 172 -8.43 20.84 13.97
CA VAL A 172 -8.34 21.84 12.89
C VAL A 172 -8.85 23.21 13.37
N ALA A 173 -8.37 24.29 12.77
CA ALA A 173 -8.92 25.63 13.00
C ALA A 173 -10.16 25.85 12.12
N VAL A 174 -11.02 26.78 12.52
CA VAL A 174 -12.12 27.25 11.68
C VAL A 174 -11.58 27.86 10.39
N GLY A 175 -12.21 27.57 9.26
CA GLY A 175 -11.76 27.93 7.92
C GLY A 175 -10.77 26.96 7.30
N THR A 176 -10.20 26.02 8.07
CA THR A 176 -9.27 25.01 7.55
C THR A 176 -10.00 24.02 6.65
N MET A 177 -9.42 23.75 5.48
CA MET A 177 -9.76 22.61 4.65
C MET A 177 -8.84 21.43 4.98
N PHE A 178 -9.41 20.23 4.97
CA PHE A 178 -8.67 19.00 5.22
C PHE A 178 -9.30 17.84 4.43
N THR A 179 -8.58 16.74 4.31
CA THR A 179 -9.02 15.55 3.59
C THR A 179 -9.02 14.35 4.52
N ILE A 180 -10.02 13.48 4.39
CA ILE A 180 -9.97 12.11 4.92
C ILE A 180 -9.81 11.15 3.76
N GLU A 181 -8.88 10.20 3.88
CA GLU A 181 -8.61 9.18 2.87
C GLU A 181 -8.72 7.77 3.46
N LEU A 182 -9.47 6.90 2.80
CA LEU A 182 -9.75 5.54 3.24
C LEU A 182 -9.39 4.54 2.15
N ASP A 183 -8.70 3.46 2.51
CA ASP A 183 -8.40 2.37 1.58
C ASP A 183 -9.69 1.77 1.03
N SER A 184 -9.75 1.58 -0.29
CA SER A 184 -10.96 1.19 -0.99
C SER A 184 -10.63 0.27 -2.15
N ASN A 185 -11.44 -0.77 -2.39
CA ASN A 185 -11.24 -1.65 -3.53
C ASN A 185 -12.47 -1.66 -4.43
N ALA A 186 -12.52 -0.69 -5.36
CA ALA A 186 -13.65 -0.51 -6.27
C ALA A 186 -13.94 -1.75 -7.13
N THR A 187 -12.97 -2.64 -7.36
CA THR A 187 -13.17 -3.89 -8.13
C THR A 187 -14.09 -4.89 -7.44
N THR A 188 -14.29 -4.76 -6.13
CA THR A 188 -15.16 -5.64 -5.33
C THR A 188 -16.63 -5.20 -5.30
N GLY A 189 -16.94 -4.04 -5.89
CA GLY A 189 -18.25 -3.39 -5.86
C GLY A 189 -18.56 -2.65 -4.55
N TYR A 190 -17.68 -2.71 -3.55
CA TYR A 190 -17.79 -1.92 -2.33
C TYR A 190 -17.23 -0.51 -2.52
N GLN A 191 -17.78 0.45 -1.78
CA GLN A 191 -17.31 1.83 -1.71
C GLN A 191 -17.61 2.42 -0.33
N TRP A 192 -16.81 3.41 0.08
CA TRP A 192 -17.11 4.17 1.29
C TRP A 192 -18.25 5.15 1.05
N GLN A 193 -19.25 5.10 1.94
CA GLN A 193 -20.37 6.02 1.99
C GLN A 193 -20.31 6.80 3.28
N MET A 194 -20.38 8.13 3.20
CA MET A 194 -20.43 9.00 4.37
C MET A 194 -21.88 9.10 4.86
N LEU A 195 -22.10 8.91 6.16
CA LEU A 195 -23.39 9.20 6.78
C LEU A 195 -23.66 10.71 6.80
N PRO A 196 -24.93 11.14 6.87
CA PRO A 196 -25.27 12.56 6.98
C PRO A 196 -24.53 13.23 8.13
N LEU A 197 -24.00 14.43 7.87
CA LEU A 197 -23.35 15.27 8.88
C LEU A 197 -24.39 16.07 9.65
N ASP A 198 -24.28 16.08 10.97
CA ASP A 198 -25.08 16.93 11.83
C ASP A 198 -24.37 18.29 12.07
N GLY A 199 -25.14 19.37 12.16
CA GLY A 199 -24.71 20.57 12.89
C GLY A 199 -23.82 21.59 12.18
N GLY A 200 -23.55 21.47 10.87
CA GLY A 200 -22.91 22.54 10.06
C GLY A 200 -21.45 22.90 10.40
N THR A 201 -20.90 22.36 11.49
CA THR A 201 -19.50 22.51 11.96
C THR A 201 -18.50 22.18 10.86
N VAL A 202 -18.79 21.16 10.05
CA VAL A 202 -18.00 20.77 8.88
C VAL A 202 -18.91 20.57 7.66
N THR A 203 -18.39 20.86 6.47
CA THR A 203 -19.06 20.53 5.19
C THR A 203 -18.17 19.61 4.39
N ALA A 204 -18.75 18.53 3.86
CA ALA A 204 -18.06 17.63 2.94
C ALA A 204 -18.13 18.16 1.51
N GLY A 205 -17.00 18.07 0.79
CA GLY A 205 -16.95 18.22 -0.65
C GLY A 205 -17.18 16.87 -1.36
N PRO A 206 -17.01 16.84 -2.70
CA PRO A 206 -17.26 15.65 -3.49
C PRO A 206 -16.23 14.54 -3.19
N ARG A 207 -16.72 13.33 -2.96
CA ARG A 207 -15.88 12.12 -2.93
C ARG A 207 -15.18 11.93 -4.28
N THR A 208 -13.91 11.55 -4.24
CA THR A 208 -13.15 11.07 -5.40
C THR A 208 -12.54 9.70 -5.10
N TYR A 209 -12.57 8.78 -6.06
CA TYR A 209 -11.80 7.53 -5.98
C TYR A 209 -10.47 7.72 -6.71
N LEU A 210 -9.38 7.33 -6.07
CA LEU A 210 -8.03 7.41 -6.61
C LEU A 210 -7.49 6.00 -6.79
N GLU A 211 -7.07 5.68 -8.01
CA GLU A 211 -6.44 4.41 -8.33
C GLU A 211 -4.99 4.40 -7.83
N PRO A 212 -4.49 3.24 -7.38
CA PRO A 212 -3.08 3.10 -7.09
C PRO A 212 -2.28 3.27 -8.39
N GLY A 213 -1.24 4.10 -8.36
CA GLY A 213 -0.35 4.23 -9.51
C GLY A 213 0.29 2.90 -9.90
N GLY A 214 0.43 2.65 -11.20
CA GLY A 214 1.06 1.44 -11.76
C GLY A 214 0.09 0.35 -12.22
N SER A 215 0.60 -0.59 -13.02
CA SER A 215 -0.19 -1.52 -13.84
C SER A 215 -0.64 -2.81 -13.13
N VAL A 216 -0.92 -2.77 -11.83
CA VAL A 216 -1.36 -3.98 -11.10
C VAL A 216 -2.89 -4.05 -11.08
N VAL A 217 -3.43 -4.83 -12.02
CA VAL A 217 -4.87 -5.11 -12.11
C VAL A 217 -5.37 -5.74 -10.80
N GLY A 218 -6.43 -5.17 -10.23
CA GLY A 218 -7.08 -5.69 -9.01
C GLY A 218 -6.57 -5.13 -7.70
N ARG A 219 -5.54 -4.27 -7.70
CA ARG A 219 -5.11 -3.56 -6.49
C ARG A 219 -6.15 -2.50 -6.13
N GLY A 220 -6.63 -2.52 -4.88
CA GLY A 220 -7.52 -1.48 -4.38
C GLY A 220 -6.83 -0.11 -4.37
N GLY A 221 -7.59 0.92 -4.70
CA GLY A 221 -7.20 2.31 -4.52
C GLY A 221 -7.70 2.87 -3.20
N TRP A 222 -8.23 4.09 -3.25
CA TRP A 222 -8.73 4.76 -2.06
C TRP A 222 -9.78 5.80 -2.36
N ASP A 223 -10.67 5.98 -1.39
CA ASP A 223 -11.69 7.02 -1.40
C ASP A 223 -11.19 8.25 -0.66
N ARG A 224 -11.32 9.40 -1.29
CA ARG A 224 -10.88 10.70 -0.78
C ARG A 224 -12.09 11.61 -0.57
N PHE A 225 -12.18 12.17 0.63
CA PHE A 225 -13.27 13.03 1.07
C PHE A 225 -12.71 14.37 1.56
N PRO A 226 -12.82 15.45 0.79
CA PRO A 226 -12.43 16.78 1.23
C PRO A 226 -13.48 17.36 2.18
N PHE A 227 -13.06 18.16 3.15
CA PHE A 227 -13.89 18.83 4.13
C PHE A 227 -13.45 20.29 4.33
N THR A 228 -14.41 21.11 4.75
CA THR A 228 -14.18 22.49 5.22
C THR A 228 -14.73 22.62 6.64
N ALA A 229 -13.91 23.11 7.57
CA ALA A 229 -14.33 23.42 8.93
C ALA A 229 -14.98 24.82 8.98
N ASN A 230 -16.30 24.90 9.18
CA ASN A 230 -17.04 26.16 9.06
C ASN A 230 -17.29 26.86 10.40
N ALA A 231 -17.35 26.11 11.51
CA ALA A 231 -17.67 26.67 12.82
C ALA A 231 -16.92 25.93 13.94
N VAL A 232 -16.58 26.66 14.99
CA VAL A 232 -15.98 26.10 16.21
C VAL A 232 -16.92 25.09 16.86
N GLY A 233 -16.39 23.96 17.29
CA GLY A 233 -17.15 22.89 17.93
C GLY A 233 -16.60 21.51 17.61
N THR A 234 -17.38 20.48 17.95
CA THR A 234 -17.05 19.09 17.62
C THR A 234 -18.00 18.59 16.53
N ALA A 235 -17.46 17.88 15.54
CA ALA A 235 -18.24 17.14 14.56
C ALA A 235 -17.83 15.66 14.56
N THR A 236 -18.81 14.78 14.32
CA THR A 236 -18.57 13.36 14.13
C THR A 236 -18.79 13.02 12.66
N ILE A 237 -17.78 12.44 12.02
CA ILE A 237 -17.84 11.97 10.63
C ILE A 237 -17.79 10.45 10.65
N THR A 238 -18.84 9.80 10.14
CA THR A 238 -18.91 8.33 10.07
C THR A 238 -18.99 7.89 8.63
N PHE A 239 -18.16 6.90 8.27
CA PHE A 239 -18.17 6.24 6.97
C PHE A 239 -18.51 4.76 7.13
N GLU A 240 -19.27 4.25 6.17
CA GLU A 240 -19.64 2.84 6.07
C GLU A 240 -19.18 2.27 4.73
N TYR A 241 -18.51 1.12 4.75
CA TYR A 241 -18.06 0.45 3.54
C TYR A 241 -19.12 -0.53 3.05
N ARG A 242 -19.79 -0.20 1.95
CA ARG A 242 -21.01 -0.88 1.47
C ARG A 242 -21.03 -1.02 -0.04
N ARG A 243 -21.82 -1.98 -0.54
CA ARG A 243 -22.23 -2.03 -1.94
C ARG A 243 -23.49 -1.19 -2.12
N SER A 244 -23.52 -0.32 -3.14
CA SER A 244 -24.64 0.60 -3.36
C SER A 244 -25.97 -0.07 -3.68
N PHE A 245 -25.95 -1.34 -4.08
CA PHE A 245 -27.14 -2.14 -4.40
C PHE A 245 -27.63 -2.99 -3.23
N GLU A 246 -26.96 -2.98 -2.07
CA GLU A 246 -27.41 -3.71 -0.89
C GLU A 246 -28.47 -2.92 -0.11
N PRO A 247 -29.47 -3.59 0.49
CA PRO A 247 -30.42 -2.93 1.37
C PRO A 247 -29.73 -2.25 2.55
N ALA A 248 -30.25 -1.10 3.00
CA ALA A 248 -29.72 -0.37 4.16
C ALA A 248 -29.72 -1.18 5.47
N THR A 249 -30.56 -2.21 5.56
CA THR A 249 -30.62 -3.14 6.70
C THR A 249 -29.46 -4.14 6.73
N THR A 250 -28.76 -4.35 5.63
CA THR A 250 -27.53 -5.16 5.60
C THR A 250 -26.46 -4.42 6.41
N PRO A 251 -25.77 -5.05 7.38
CA PRO A 251 -24.67 -4.40 8.08
C PRO A 251 -23.56 -3.97 7.12
N ALA A 252 -22.93 -2.82 7.37
CA ALA A 252 -21.76 -2.41 6.61
C ALA A 252 -20.62 -3.44 6.77
N ALA A 253 -19.83 -3.63 5.72
CA ALA A 253 -18.66 -4.52 5.78
C ALA A 253 -17.54 -3.96 6.67
N ASP A 254 -17.45 -2.63 6.74
CA ASP A 254 -16.57 -1.90 7.66
C ASP A 254 -17.23 -0.57 8.05
N THR A 255 -16.83 0.00 9.18
CA THR A 255 -17.28 1.30 9.67
C THR A 255 -16.13 2.01 10.35
N VAL A 256 -15.93 3.29 10.02
CA VAL A 256 -14.91 4.14 10.65
C VAL A 256 -15.52 5.48 11.03
N THR A 257 -15.13 5.97 12.21
CA THR A 257 -15.62 7.23 12.76
C THR A 257 -14.46 8.13 13.14
N PHE A 258 -14.58 9.40 12.77
CA PHE A 258 -13.65 10.46 13.10
C PHE A 258 -14.35 11.51 13.97
N THR A 259 -13.62 12.02 14.95
CA THR A 259 -14.02 13.18 15.75
C THR A 259 -13.20 14.38 15.31
N VAL A 260 -13.87 15.37 14.70
CA VAL A 260 -13.25 16.63 14.30
C VAL A 260 -13.44 17.65 15.41
N GLN A 261 -12.34 18.20 15.90
CA GLN A 261 -12.31 19.28 16.89
C GLN A 261 -11.93 20.57 16.17
N VAL A 262 -12.92 21.43 15.95
CA VAL A 262 -12.74 22.72 15.30
C VAL A 262 -12.53 23.79 16.36
N THR A 263 -11.34 24.41 16.38
CA THR A 263 -11.00 25.53 17.27
C THR A 263 -11.03 26.86 16.54
N ALA A 264 -11.05 27.96 17.29
CA ALA A 264 -10.96 29.31 16.75
C ALA A 264 -9.56 29.61 16.18
#